data_AF-J9GHG7-F1
#
_entry.id   AF-J9GHG7-F1
#
_cell.length_a   1.000
_cell.length_b   1.000
_cell.length_c   1.000
_cell.angle_alpha   90.00
_cell.angle_beta   90.00
_cell.angle_gamma   90.00
#
_symmetry.space_group_name_H-M   'P 1'
#
loop_
_entity.id
_entity.type
_entity.pdbx_description
1 polymer ?
#
loop_
_entity_poly.entity_id
_entity_poly.type
_entity_poly.pdbx_seq_one_letter_code
_entity_poly.pdbx_strand_id
1 'polypeptide(L)'
;MAEQHSLHEKTRADTQGNFASAWIDHGTAPQQDTYEYLVCIQPTDEELKELTTKQTYQVVQCNQQAHIVTDRLSGITGFALFEALCPTNSDLFLSLPAETLIMHRNEGNRIHISICDPNLNIREKAYTTKEPSRIIQKQLTLKGKWMLENSSNRVNTTEKDGNTILTVLCQHGQPVIFSLNRISK
;
A
#
# COMPACT_ATOMS: atom_id res chain seq x y z
N MET A 1 31.69 12.18 2.44
CA MET A 1 32.11 10.86 1.92
C MET A 1 33.14 10.30 2.88
N ALA A 2 33.09 8.99 3.14
CA ALA A 2 34.05 8.29 3.98
C ALA A 2 34.53 7.03 3.25
N GLU A 3 35.79 6.67 3.42
CA GLU A 3 36.30 5.37 2.97
C GLU A 3 35.67 4.28 3.84
N GLN A 4 35.09 3.27 3.18
CA GLN A 4 34.49 2.12 3.83
C GLN A 4 35.20 0.86 3.33
N HIS A 5 35.47 -0.05 4.26
CA HIS A 5 36.00 -1.38 3.98
C HIS A 5 34.85 -2.40 3.99
N SER A 6 34.86 -3.33 3.03
CA SER A 6 33.89 -4.41 2.91
C SER A 6 34.53 -5.63 2.26
N LEU A 7 33.77 -6.71 2.06
CA LEU A 7 34.26 -7.96 1.47
C LEU A 7 33.57 -8.22 0.12
N HIS A 8 34.33 -8.75 -0.84
CA HIS A 8 33.77 -9.20 -2.11
C HIS A 8 32.81 -10.38 -1.90
N GLU A 9 31.58 -10.28 -2.43
CA GLU A 9 30.47 -11.24 -2.21
C GLU A 9 30.85 -12.72 -2.35
N LYS A 10 31.62 -13.08 -3.39
CA LYS A 10 32.03 -14.48 -3.66
C LYS A 10 33.30 -14.93 -2.94
N THR A 11 34.40 -14.17 -3.10
CA THR A 11 35.74 -14.57 -2.65
C THR A 11 36.04 -14.18 -1.22
N ARG A 12 35.23 -13.27 -0.64
CA ARG A 12 35.46 -12.63 0.66
C ARG A 12 36.79 -11.89 0.76
N ALA A 13 37.39 -11.53 -0.38
CA ALA A 13 38.58 -10.68 -0.41
C ALA A 13 38.22 -9.26 0.06
N ASP A 14 39.17 -8.61 0.73
CA ASP A 14 39.01 -7.24 1.17
C ASP A 14 38.81 -6.28 -0.01
N THR A 15 37.87 -5.37 0.16
CA THR A 15 37.54 -4.30 -0.79
C THR A 15 37.39 -2.99 -0.02
N GLN A 16 37.64 -1.86 -0.69
CA GLN A 16 37.44 -0.54 -0.11
C GLN A 16 36.90 0.43 -1.16
N GLY A 17 36.20 1.48 -0.72
CA GLY A 17 35.70 2.53 -1.59
C GLY A 17 35.16 3.73 -0.80
N ASN A 18 34.98 4.85 -1.48
CA ASN A 18 34.40 6.06 -0.90
C ASN A 18 32.89 6.05 -1.03
N PHE A 19 32.17 6.16 0.09
CA PHE A 19 30.71 6.17 0.13
C PHE A 19 30.18 7.40 0.88
N ALA A 20 28.99 7.85 0.49
CA ALA A 20 28.16 8.73 1.29
C ALA A 20 27.01 7.90 1.83
N SER A 21 26.78 7.97 3.14
CA SER A 21 25.74 7.21 3.83
C SER A 21 24.98 8.13 4.78
N ALA A 22 23.70 7.81 4.94
CA ALA A 22 22.81 8.38 5.94
C ALA A 22 21.89 7.26 6.42
N TRP A 23 21.61 7.23 7.72
CA TRP A 23 20.70 6.26 8.32
C TRP A 23 19.99 6.91 9.50
N ILE A 24 18.83 6.36 9.85
CA ILE A 24 18.09 6.72 11.06
C ILE A 24 18.54 5.73 12.12
N ASP A 25 19.16 6.23 13.19
CA ASP A 25 19.66 5.41 14.29
C ASP A 25 18.54 5.10 15.29
N HIS A 26 18.23 3.81 15.45
CA HIS A 26 17.24 3.30 16.41
C HIS A 26 17.88 2.84 17.74
N GLY A 27 19.19 2.99 17.90
CA GLY A 27 19.91 2.59 19.10
C GLY A 27 19.93 1.06 19.33
N THR A 28 20.19 0.67 20.58
CA THR A 28 20.33 -0.74 20.97
C THR A 28 19.02 -1.25 21.57
N ALA A 29 18.51 -2.38 21.07
CA ALA A 29 17.28 -3.03 21.53
C ALA A 29 16.05 -2.10 21.60
N PRO A 30 15.69 -1.41 20.49
CA PRO A 30 14.54 -0.52 20.46
C PRO A 30 13.24 -1.26 20.73
N GLN A 31 12.26 -0.55 21.30
CA GLN A 31 10.91 -1.05 21.52
C GLN A 31 9.90 -0.15 20.79
N GLN A 32 9.27 -0.69 19.75
CA GLN A 32 8.24 0.00 18.95
C GLN A 32 8.71 1.32 18.29
N ASP A 33 10.01 1.48 18.03
CA ASP A 33 10.54 2.60 17.25
C ASP A 33 9.95 2.66 15.84
N THR A 34 9.84 3.87 15.31
CA THR A 34 9.28 4.15 13.98
C THR A 34 10.17 5.08 13.19
N TYR A 35 10.06 5.06 11.87
CA TYR A 35 10.70 6.05 10.98
C TYR A 35 9.69 6.53 9.93
N GLU A 36 9.93 7.74 9.43
CA GLU A 36 9.19 8.35 8.33
C GLU A 36 10.17 9.19 7.52
N TYR A 37 10.23 8.97 6.21
CA TYR A 37 11.02 9.78 5.30
C TYR A 37 10.39 9.80 3.91
N LEU A 38 10.70 10.84 3.15
CA LEU A 38 10.30 10.99 1.75
C LEU A 38 11.56 11.04 0.88
N VAL A 39 11.56 10.28 -0.21
CA VAL A 39 12.62 10.33 -1.22
C VAL A 39 12.09 11.02 -2.45
N CYS A 40 12.74 12.12 -2.83
CA CYS A 40 12.44 12.85 -4.05
C CYS A 40 13.56 12.61 -5.04
N ILE A 41 13.21 12.03 -6.20
CA ILE A 41 14.19 11.67 -7.23
C ILE A 41 14.42 12.90 -8.11
N GLN A 42 15.64 13.45 -8.03
CA GLN A 42 16.08 14.58 -8.86
C GLN A 42 15.08 15.77 -8.87
N PRO A 43 14.65 16.28 -7.70
CA PRO A 43 13.71 17.39 -7.66
C PRO A 43 14.35 18.66 -8.23
N THR A 44 13.53 19.49 -8.87
CA THR A 44 13.86 20.88 -9.16
C THR A 44 13.93 21.71 -7.87
N ASP A 45 14.59 22.87 -7.91
CA ASP A 45 14.65 23.78 -6.76
C ASP A 45 13.23 24.24 -6.34
N GLU A 46 12.34 24.43 -7.31
CA GLU A 46 10.94 24.73 -7.08
C GLU A 46 10.20 23.60 -6.37
N GLU A 47 10.32 22.35 -6.84
CA GLU A 47 9.69 21.18 -6.20
C GLU A 47 10.22 20.98 -4.78
N LEU A 48 11.53 21.13 -4.56
CA LEU A 48 12.13 21.04 -3.23
C LEU A 48 11.59 22.14 -2.30
N LYS A 49 11.41 23.36 -2.81
CA LYS A 49 10.79 24.44 -2.07
C LYS A 49 9.32 24.14 -1.74
N GLU A 50 8.57 23.54 -2.66
CA GLU A 50 7.19 23.12 -2.38
C GLU A 50 7.13 22.04 -1.29
N LEU A 51 7.99 21.02 -1.38
CA LEU A 51 8.08 19.92 -0.43
C LEU A 51 8.46 20.37 0.98
N THR A 52 9.27 21.43 1.10
CA THR A 52 9.72 21.97 2.39
C THR A 52 8.75 22.98 2.99
N THR A 53 7.87 23.59 2.18
CA THR A 53 6.95 24.65 2.63
C THR A 53 5.50 24.20 2.77
N LYS A 54 5.10 23.15 2.04
CA LYS A 54 3.74 22.59 2.07
C LYS A 54 3.79 21.18 2.64
N GLN A 55 2.75 20.80 3.36
CA GLN A 55 2.56 19.40 3.74
C GLN A 55 2.06 18.61 2.51
N THR A 56 2.97 17.99 1.77
CA THR A 56 2.68 17.29 0.50
C THR A 56 2.10 15.90 0.69
N TYR A 57 2.27 15.29 1.87
CA TYR A 57 1.63 14.03 2.24
C TYR A 57 1.22 14.02 3.72
N GLN A 58 0.39 13.05 4.10
CA GLN A 58 -0.06 12.85 5.46
C GLN A 58 0.01 11.37 5.82
N VAL A 59 0.70 11.04 6.90
CA VAL A 59 0.55 9.75 7.59
C VAL A 59 -0.76 9.79 8.37
N VAL A 60 -1.73 8.99 7.94
CA VAL A 60 -3.05 8.85 8.57
C VAL A 60 -3.00 7.84 9.71
N GLN A 61 -2.24 6.76 9.52
CA GLN A 61 -2.03 5.72 10.53
C GLN A 61 -0.65 5.08 10.31
N CYS A 62 0.08 4.82 11.39
CA CYS A 62 1.34 4.07 11.38
C CYS A 62 1.42 3.27 12.69
N ASN A 63 0.95 2.02 12.66
CA ASN A 63 0.99 1.10 13.78
C ASN A 63 0.93 -0.36 13.30
N GLN A 64 0.92 -1.30 14.23
CA GLN A 64 0.91 -2.74 13.94
C GLN A 64 -0.29 -3.22 13.13
N GLN A 65 -1.42 -2.50 13.14
CA GLN A 65 -2.64 -2.88 12.42
C GLN A 65 -2.59 -2.43 10.95
N ALA A 66 -2.16 -1.19 10.70
CA ALA A 66 -2.12 -0.63 9.35
C ALA A 66 -1.16 0.55 9.22
N HIS A 67 -0.57 0.69 8.04
CA HIS A 67 0.09 1.92 7.60
C HIS A 67 -0.76 2.57 6.50
N ILE A 68 -1.17 3.82 6.70
CA ILE A 68 -2.04 4.55 5.78
C ILE A 68 -1.42 5.91 5.51
N VAL A 69 -1.18 6.22 4.24
CA VAL A 69 -0.55 7.47 3.81
C VAL A 69 -1.36 8.08 2.67
N THR A 70 -1.70 9.35 2.81
CA THR A 70 -2.32 10.15 1.75
C THR A 70 -1.25 11.04 1.11
N ASP A 71 -0.98 10.84 -0.17
CA ASP A 71 -0.26 11.81 -0.99
C ASP A 71 -1.25 12.90 -1.45
N ARG A 72 -1.06 14.12 -0.96
CA ARG A 72 -1.96 15.23 -1.27
C ARG A 72 -1.77 15.77 -2.69
N LEU A 73 -0.59 15.57 -3.28
CA LEU A 73 -0.30 16.05 -4.63
C LEU A 73 -1.05 15.24 -5.68
N SER A 74 -1.02 13.90 -5.57
CA SER A 74 -1.75 13.02 -6.48
C SER A 74 -3.20 12.74 -6.05
N GLY A 75 -3.54 13.02 -4.80
CA GLY A 75 -4.84 12.67 -4.20
C GLY A 75 -5.01 11.18 -3.91
N ILE A 76 -3.93 10.41 -3.98
CA ILE A 76 -3.92 8.97 -3.72
C ILE A 76 -3.77 8.72 -2.22
N THR A 77 -4.58 7.81 -1.69
CA THR A 77 -4.34 7.23 -0.36
C THR A 77 -3.99 5.76 -0.49
N GLY A 78 -2.83 5.39 0.05
CA GLY A 78 -2.33 4.03 0.14
C GLY A 78 -2.55 3.43 1.52
N PHE A 79 -2.89 2.15 1.56
CA PHE A 79 -3.15 1.36 2.75
C PHE A 79 -2.31 0.09 2.65
N ALA A 80 -1.48 -0.16 3.66
CA ALA A 80 -0.91 -1.46 3.95
C ALA A 80 -1.59 -2.00 5.21
N LEU A 81 -2.46 -2.99 5.03
CA LEU A 81 -3.27 -3.57 6.10
C LEU A 81 -2.62 -4.87 6.56
N PHE A 82 -2.10 -4.87 7.79
CA PHE A 82 -1.55 -6.07 8.41
C PHE A 82 -2.68 -6.88 9.06
N GLU A 83 -3.59 -6.20 9.75
CA GLU A 83 -4.79 -6.79 10.34
C GLU A 83 -6.07 -6.17 9.73
N ALA A 84 -7.22 -6.78 10.05
CA ALA A 84 -8.50 -6.23 9.62
C ALA A 84 -8.75 -4.88 10.30
N LEU A 85 -9.31 -3.93 9.57
CA LEU A 85 -9.48 -2.55 10.01
C LEU A 85 -10.92 -2.09 9.78
N CYS A 86 -11.52 -1.52 10.82
CA CYS A 86 -12.79 -0.79 10.75
C CYS A 86 -12.49 0.69 11.03
N PRO A 87 -12.29 1.53 10.00
CA PRO A 87 -11.94 2.94 10.20
C PRO A 87 -13.06 3.68 10.96
N THR A 88 -12.70 4.41 12.02
CA THR A 88 -13.68 5.14 12.84
C THR A 88 -14.19 6.42 12.20
N ASN A 89 -13.37 7.09 11.40
CA ASN A 89 -13.68 8.36 10.73
C ASN A 89 -13.41 8.30 9.22
N SER A 90 -13.94 7.29 8.53
CA SER A 90 -13.81 7.19 7.07
C SER A 90 -15.11 7.53 6.34
N ASP A 91 -14.99 8.31 5.28
CA ASP A 91 -16.08 8.61 4.36
C ASP A 91 -16.27 7.55 3.27
N LEU A 92 -15.36 6.59 3.17
CA LEU A 92 -15.34 5.59 2.11
C LEU A 92 -15.39 4.16 2.64
N PHE A 93 -14.52 3.77 3.55
CA PHE A 93 -14.38 2.38 3.98
C PHE A 93 -14.96 2.17 5.38
N LEU A 94 -15.87 1.20 5.50
CA LEU A 94 -16.43 0.77 6.79
C LEU A 94 -15.71 -0.45 7.35
N SER A 95 -15.21 -1.32 6.48
CA SER A 95 -14.48 -2.53 6.85
C SER A 95 -13.48 -2.88 5.76
N LEU A 96 -12.25 -3.19 6.19
CA LEU A 96 -11.13 -3.57 5.34
C LEU A 96 -10.53 -4.90 5.84
N PRO A 97 -10.20 -5.84 4.94
CA PRO A 97 -9.65 -7.14 5.32
C PRO A 97 -8.17 -7.04 5.67
N ALA A 98 -7.70 -7.97 6.51
CA ALA A 98 -6.28 -8.13 6.84
C ALA A 98 -5.45 -8.52 5.60
N GLU A 99 -4.12 -8.38 5.72
CA GLU A 99 -3.14 -8.82 4.71
C GLU A 99 -3.46 -8.30 3.30
N THR A 100 -3.71 -7.00 3.17
CA THR A 100 -4.19 -6.40 1.93
C THR A 100 -3.51 -5.07 1.66
N LEU A 101 -3.07 -4.85 0.43
CA LEU A 101 -2.60 -3.55 -0.05
C LEU A 101 -3.72 -2.90 -0.87
N ILE A 102 -4.05 -1.64 -0.55
CA ILE A 102 -5.09 -0.89 -1.25
C ILE A 102 -4.55 0.48 -1.59
N MET A 103 -4.83 0.96 -2.80
CA MET A 103 -4.68 2.36 -3.17
C MET A 103 -6.01 2.85 -3.73
N HIS A 104 -6.44 4.05 -3.35
CA HIS A 104 -7.57 4.69 -4.01
C HIS A 104 -7.33 6.17 -4.31
N ARG A 105 -8.06 6.67 -5.30
CA ARG A 105 -8.11 8.08 -5.68
C ARG A 105 -9.53 8.45 -6.09
N ASN A 106 -10.05 9.52 -5.52
CA ASN A 106 -11.38 10.04 -5.86
C ASN A 106 -11.29 10.96 -7.08
N GLU A 107 -12.30 10.88 -7.94
CA GLU A 107 -12.47 11.74 -9.12
C GLU A 107 -13.97 12.09 -9.26
N GLY A 108 -14.40 13.12 -8.53
CA GLY A 108 -15.83 13.49 -8.46
C GLY A 108 -16.68 12.37 -7.85
N ASN A 109 -17.65 11.88 -8.62
CA ASN A 109 -18.52 10.74 -8.22
C ASN A 109 -17.90 9.37 -8.55
N ARG A 110 -16.71 9.33 -9.14
CA ARG A 110 -15.97 8.12 -9.47
C ARG A 110 -14.86 7.91 -8.45
N ILE A 111 -14.54 6.66 -8.17
CA ILE A 111 -13.36 6.27 -7.41
C ILE A 111 -12.56 5.24 -8.18
N HIS A 112 -11.25 5.43 -8.25
CA HIS A 112 -10.30 4.44 -8.75
C HIS A 112 -9.73 3.66 -7.57
N ILE A 113 -9.72 2.34 -7.67
CA ILE A 113 -9.21 1.45 -6.62
C ILE A 113 -8.23 0.46 -7.26
N SER A 114 -7.09 0.27 -6.61
CA SER A 114 -6.15 -0.82 -6.84
C SER A 114 -6.04 -1.64 -5.56
N ILE A 115 -6.17 -2.96 -5.65
CA ILE A 115 -6.10 -3.87 -4.50
C ILE A 115 -5.31 -5.12 -4.85
N CYS A 116 -4.45 -5.57 -3.95
CA CYS A 116 -3.86 -6.91 -4.01
C CYS A 116 -3.69 -7.51 -2.61
N ASP A 117 -3.54 -8.84 -2.60
CA ASP A 117 -3.00 -9.58 -1.47
C ASP A 117 -1.54 -9.93 -1.80
N PRO A 118 -0.55 -9.47 -1.01
CA PRO A 118 0.87 -9.77 -1.25
C PRO A 118 1.20 -11.26 -1.00
N ASN A 119 0.36 -12.00 -0.27
CA ASN A 119 0.51 -13.43 -0.09
C ASN A 119 0.25 -14.14 -1.41
N LEU A 120 1.26 -14.84 -1.93
CA LEU A 120 1.10 -15.64 -3.15
C LEU A 120 0.17 -16.86 -2.95
N ASN A 121 -0.13 -17.24 -1.70
CA ASN A 121 -0.99 -18.38 -1.36
C ASN A 121 -0.60 -19.68 -2.09
N ILE A 122 0.72 -19.90 -2.16
CA ILE A 122 1.32 -21.12 -2.65
C ILE A 122 1.30 -22.14 -1.51
N ARG A 123 0.81 -23.35 -1.79
CA ARG A 123 0.55 -24.38 -0.76
C ARG A 123 1.84 -24.96 -0.19
N GLU A 124 2.77 -25.34 -1.06
CA GLU A 124 4.06 -25.88 -0.67
C GLU A 124 5.12 -24.78 -0.76
N LYS A 125 6.09 -24.78 0.15
CA LYS A 125 7.22 -23.84 0.13
C LYS A 125 8.51 -24.63 0.11
N ALA A 126 8.72 -25.38 -0.98
CA ALA A 126 9.94 -26.15 -1.23
C ALA A 126 10.86 -25.40 -2.22
N TYR A 127 12.15 -25.79 -2.27
CA TYR A 127 13.17 -25.19 -3.16
C TYR A 127 12.72 -25.10 -4.63
N THR A 128 11.95 -26.08 -5.10
CA THR A 128 11.18 -25.99 -6.35
C THR A 128 9.72 -26.27 -6.05
N THR A 129 8.91 -25.23 -5.96
CA THR A 129 7.45 -25.41 -5.86
C THR A 129 6.86 -25.38 -7.27
N LYS A 130 6.10 -26.43 -7.63
CA LYS A 130 5.48 -26.53 -8.95
C LYS A 130 4.07 -25.96 -8.97
N GLU A 131 3.41 -25.92 -7.82
CA GLU A 131 2.04 -25.47 -7.65
C GLU A 131 1.95 -23.95 -7.88
N PRO A 132 1.00 -23.50 -8.72
CA PRO A 132 0.80 -22.08 -8.92
C PRO A 132 0.19 -21.44 -7.66
N SER A 133 0.40 -20.14 -7.54
CA SER A 133 -0.35 -19.27 -6.63
C SER A 133 -1.86 -19.49 -6.81
N ARG A 134 -2.57 -19.58 -5.69
CA ARG A 134 -4.03 -19.78 -5.65
C ARG A 134 -4.75 -18.46 -5.42
N ILE A 135 -5.99 -18.39 -5.90
CA ILE A 135 -6.84 -17.21 -5.69
C ILE A 135 -7.11 -17.03 -4.19
N ILE A 136 -7.08 -15.78 -3.75
CA ILE A 136 -7.51 -15.31 -2.43
C ILE A 136 -8.65 -14.32 -2.63
N GLN A 137 -9.76 -14.55 -1.95
CA GLN A 137 -10.87 -13.62 -1.96
C GLN A 137 -10.71 -12.59 -0.85
N LYS A 138 -10.74 -11.30 -1.20
CA LYS A 138 -10.80 -10.18 -0.26
C LYS A 138 -12.17 -9.54 -0.31
N GLN A 139 -12.75 -9.24 0.84
CA GLN A 139 -14.04 -8.56 0.95
C GLN A 139 -13.88 -7.27 1.75
N LEU A 140 -14.44 -6.19 1.22
CA LEU A 140 -14.39 -4.85 1.81
C LEU A 140 -15.81 -4.28 1.84
N THR A 141 -16.08 -3.40 2.80
CA THR A 141 -17.36 -2.69 2.89
C THR A 141 -17.13 -1.21 2.62
N LEU A 142 -17.79 -0.67 1.60
CA LEU A 142 -17.77 0.74 1.24
C LEU A 142 -19.03 1.43 1.74
N LYS A 143 -18.88 2.64 2.30
CA LYS A 143 -19.97 3.50 2.75
C LYS A 143 -20.78 3.99 1.55
N GLY A 144 -22.09 3.77 1.59
CA GLY A 144 -23.01 4.16 0.53
C GLY A 144 -23.01 3.20 -0.67
N LYS A 145 -23.76 3.58 -1.72
CA LYS A 145 -24.01 2.75 -2.89
C LYS A 145 -23.05 3.07 -4.03
N TRP A 146 -22.33 2.06 -4.47
CA TRP A 146 -21.35 2.10 -5.54
C TRP A 146 -21.63 1.00 -6.56
N MET A 147 -21.42 1.32 -7.83
CA MET A 147 -21.55 0.38 -8.94
C MET A 147 -20.22 0.27 -9.68
N LEU A 148 -19.84 -0.94 -10.04
CA LEU A 148 -18.67 -1.19 -10.87
C LEU A 148 -18.87 -0.57 -12.26
N GLU A 149 -17.92 0.25 -12.72
CA GLU A 149 -18.02 0.96 -14.01
C GLU A 149 -17.98 0.00 -15.21
N ASN A 150 -17.09 -1.00 -15.15
CA ASN A 150 -16.89 -1.99 -16.20
C ASN A 150 -16.97 -3.38 -15.60
N SER A 151 -17.63 -4.33 -16.27
CA SER A 151 -17.70 -5.71 -15.79
C SER A 151 -16.30 -6.31 -15.60
N SER A 152 -16.16 -7.14 -14.57
CA SER A 152 -14.92 -7.82 -14.24
C SER A 152 -15.22 -9.24 -13.78
N ASN A 153 -14.37 -10.19 -14.19
CA ASN A 153 -14.40 -11.55 -13.65
C ASN A 153 -13.71 -11.66 -12.28
N ARG A 154 -13.03 -10.60 -11.82
CA ARG A 154 -12.28 -10.57 -10.55
C ARG A 154 -12.91 -9.65 -9.51
N VAL A 155 -13.90 -8.84 -9.88
CA VAL A 155 -14.52 -7.84 -9.00
C VAL A 155 -16.03 -7.98 -9.06
N ASN A 156 -16.64 -8.09 -7.89
CA ASN A 156 -18.09 -8.11 -7.74
C ASN A 156 -18.53 -7.13 -6.65
N THR A 157 -19.68 -6.49 -6.84
CA THR A 157 -20.29 -5.57 -5.88
C THR A 157 -21.69 -6.00 -5.55
N THR A 158 -22.05 -6.08 -4.28
CA THR A 158 -23.42 -6.30 -3.81
C THR A 158 -23.84 -5.20 -2.85
N GLU A 159 -25.14 -4.91 -2.76
CA GLU A 159 -25.67 -3.97 -1.77
C GLU A 159 -26.02 -4.72 -0.48
N LYS A 160 -25.66 -4.14 0.67
CA LYS A 160 -26.08 -4.60 1.99
C LYS A 160 -26.23 -3.42 2.94
N ASP A 161 -27.39 -3.28 3.58
CA ASP A 161 -27.67 -2.24 4.59
C ASP A 161 -27.35 -0.81 4.11
N GLY A 162 -27.63 -0.50 2.84
CA GLY A 162 -27.35 0.81 2.23
C GLY A 162 -25.87 1.08 1.88
N ASN A 163 -25.01 0.08 2.04
CA ASN A 163 -23.58 0.09 1.74
C ASN A 163 -23.25 -0.90 0.62
N THR A 164 -22.05 -0.80 0.05
CA THR A 164 -21.57 -1.72 -0.98
C THR A 164 -20.55 -2.69 -0.41
N ILE A 165 -20.84 -3.99 -0.55
CA ILE A 165 -19.89 -5.07 -0.30
C ILE A 165 -19.12 -5.31 -1.59
N LEU A 166 -17.83 -5.04 -1.56
CA LEU A 166 -16.91 -5.25 -2.66
C LEU A 166 -16.15 -6.56 -2.42
N THR A 167 -16.23 -7.49 -3.36
CA THR A 167 -15.48 -8.75 -3.33
C THR A 167 -14.49 -8.77 -4.47
N VAL A 168 -13.22 -9.00 -4.17
CA VAL A 168 -12.12 -8.99 -5.15
C VAL A 168 -11.30 -10.28 -5.08
N LEU A 169 -11.07 -10.88 -6.24
CA LEU A 169 -10.27 -12.09 -6.41
C LEU A 169 -8.80 -11.73 -6.68
N CYS A 170 -7.97 -11.82 -5.65
CA CYS A 170 -6.53 -11.56 -5.69
C CYS A 170 -5.75 -12.84 -6.04
N GLN A 171 -4.66 -12.72 -6.80
CA GLN A 171 -3.79 -13.84 -7.14
C GLN A 171 -2.41 -13.29 -7.54
N HIS A 172 -1.35 -14.07 -7.33
CA HIS A 172 0.02 -13.75 -7.75
C HIS A 172 0.64 -12.48 -7.15
N GLY A 173 0.04 -11.88 -6.11
CA GLY A 173 0.43 -10.54 -5.65
C GLY A 173 0.12 -9.43 -6.66
N GLN A 174 -0.62 -9.73 -7.74
CA GLN A 174 -0.92 -8.78 -8.80
C GLN A 174 -2.09 -7.86 -8.40
N PRO A 175 -1.97 -6.54 -8.62
CA PRO A 175 -3.07 -5.61 -8.38
C PRO A 175 -4.25 -5.87 -9.30
N VAL A 176 -5.45 -5.85 -8.72
CA VAL A 176 -6.72 -5.73 -9.45
C VAL A 176 -7.12 -4.27 -9.41
N ILE A 177 -7.21 -3.65 -10.59
CA ILE A 177 -7.49 -2.22 -10.75
C ILE A 177 -8.87 -2.08 -11.38
N PHE A 178 -9.71 -1.24 -10.79
CA PHE A 178 -11.07 -0.99 -11.28
C PHE A 178 -11.56 0.37 -10.79
N SER A 179 -12.69 0.79 -11.35
CA SER A 179 -13.36 2.03 -10.96
C SER A 179 -14.80 1.75 -10.53
N LEU A 180 -15.27 2.48 -9.53
CA LEU A 180 -16.66 2.47 -9.09
C LEU A 180 -17.27 3.85 -9.28
N ASN A 181 -18.54 3.90 -9.66
CA ASN A 181 -19.35 5.10 -9.71
C ASN A 181 -20.32 5.12 -8.53
N ARG A 182 -20.40 6.26 -7.85
CA ARG A 182 -21.39 6.46 -6.79
C ARG A 182 -22.77 6.55 -7.42
N ILE A 183 -23.72 5.79 -6.86
CA ILE A 183 -25.12 5.89 -7.25
C ILE A 183 -25.70 7.06 -6.45
N SER A 184 -25.89 8.21 -7.10
CA SER A 184 -26.66 9.32 -6.53
C SER A 184 -28.11 8.89 -6.31
N LYS A 185 -28.68 9.25 -5.15
CA LYS A 185 -30.14 9.21 -4.97
C LYS A 185 -30.80 10.24 -5.87
#